data_AF-A0A7Y3L5D4-F1
#
_entry.id   AF-A0A7Y3L5D4-F1
#
_cell.length_a   1.000
_cell.length_b   1.000
_cell.length_c   1.000
_cell.angle_alpha   90.00
_cell.angle_beta   90.00
_cell.angle_gamma   90.00
#
_symmetry.space_group_name_H-M   'P 1'
#
loop_
_entity.id
_entity.type
_entity.pdbx_description
1 polymer ?
#
loop_
_entity_poly.entity_id
_entity_poly.type
_entity_poly.pdbx_seq_one_letter_code
_entity_poly.pdbx_strand_id
1 'polypeptide(L)' 'MKKYSFPVVIERDEDGWYIGVVPDLRGCHTQARSFNELERRLKEAIKLCLETEKKPAG' A
#
# COMPACT_ATOMS: atom_id res chain seq x y z
N MET A 1 7.92 17.19 9.13
CA MET A 1 7.22 15.93 8.76
C MET A 1 8.25 14.83 8.54
N LYS A 2 8.04 13.63 9.10
CA LYS A 2 8.86 12.46 8.76
C LYS A 2 8.52 12.02 7.32
N LYS A 3 9.54 11.75 6.51
CA LYS A 3 9.39 11.18 5.18
C LYS A 3 9.63 9.69 5.28
N TYR A 4 8.74 8.91 4.65
CA TYR A 4 8.89 7.46 4.51
C TYR A 4 8.96 7.15 3.02
N SER A 5 9.78 6.17 2.68
CA SER A 5 9.88 5.62 1.33
C SER A 5 9.77 4.11 1.47
N PHE A 6 8.84 3.53 0.72
CA PHE A 6 8.61 2.10 0.70
C PHE A 6 8.73 1.59 -0.72
N PRO A 7 9.47 0.50 -0.97
CA PRO A 7 9.41 -0.18 -2.25
C PRO A 7 8.01 -0.77 -2.44
N VAL A 8 7.50 -0.69 -3.67
CA VAL A 8 6.21 -1.27 -4.04
C VAL A 8 6.42 -2.16 -5.24
N VAL A 9 5.92 -3.40 -5.16
CA VAL A 9 5.82 -4.30 -6.31
C VAL A 9 4.45 -4.10 -6.93
N ILE A 10 4.41 -3.84 -8.25
CA ILE A 10 3.17 -3.63 -8.98
C ILE A 10 3.09 -4.66 -10.10
N GLU A 11 2.01 -5.42 -10.08
CA GLU A 11 1.66 -6.40 -11.11
C GLU A 11 0.34 -6.02 -11.76
N ARG A 12 0.13 -6.46 -13.00
CA ARG A 12 -1.14 -6.31 -13.70
C ARG A 12 -1.66 -7.70 -14.08
N ASP A 13 -2.88 -8.00 -13.69
CA ASP A 13 -3.52 -9.27 -14.02
C ASP A 13 -4.17 -9.26 -15.42
N GLU A 14 -4.67 -10.43 -15.82
CA GLU A 14 -5.32 -10.67 -17.11
C GLU A 14 -6.63 -9.89 -17.27
N ASP A 15 -7.32 -9.58 -16.16
CA ASP A 15 -8.53 -8.77 -16.15
C ASP A 15 -8.24 -7.27 -16.21
N GLY A 16 -6.97 -6.87 -16.13
CA GLY A 16 -6.52 -5.49 -16.20
C GLY A 16 -6.58 -4.74 -14.87
N TRP A 17 -6.62 -5.43 -13.74
CA TRP A 17 -6.35 -4.83 -12.43
C TRP A 17 -4.85 -4.64 -12.21
N TYR A 18 -4.50 -3.54 -11.56
CA TYR A 18 -3.19 -3.38 -10.96
C TYR A 18 -3.24 -3.84 -9.51
N ILE A 19 -2.32 -4.69 -9.12
CA ILE A 19 -2.11 -5.20 -7.76
C ILE A 19 -0.82 -4.59 -7.23
N GLY A 20 -0.90 -3.87 -6.11
CA GLY A 20 0.25 -3.26 -5.46
C GLY A 20 0.51 -3.91 -4.10
N VAL A 21 1.75 -4.35 -3.88
CA VAL A 21 2.21 -4.97 -2.62
C VAL A 21 3.37 -4.16 -2.05
N VAL A 22 3.34 -3.90 -0.75
CA VAL A 22 4.43 -3.25 -0.01
C VAL A 22 5.16 -4.31 0.83
N PRO A 23 6.31 -4.85 0.38
CA PRO A 23 6.96 -5.98 1.04
C PRO A 23 7.34 -5.71 2.51
N ASP A 24 7.70 -4.46 2.80
CA ASP A 24 8.11 -4.02 4.14
C ASP A 24 6.93 -3.90 5.11
N LEU A 25 5.69 -3.85 4.61
CA LEU A 25 4.47 -3.77 5.41
C LEU A 25 3.65 -5.04 5.23
N ARG A 26 3.82 -6.00 6.14
CA ARG A 26 3.15 -7.30 6.08
C ARG A 26 1.64 -7.14 5.92
N GLY A 27 1.09 -7.75 4.88
CA GLY A 27 -0.34 -7.69 4.58
C GLY A 27 -0.82 -6.39 3.94
N CYS A 28 0.05 -5.41 3.67
CA CYS A 28 -0.30 -4.20 2.95
C CYS A 28 -0.31 -4.47 1.44
N HIS A 29 -1.50 -4.80 0.94
CA HIS A 29 -1.78 -4.97 -0.47
C HIS A 29 -3.02 -4.15 -0.85
N THR A 30 -3.03 -3.63 -2.07
CA THR A 30 -4.19 -2.91 -2.63
C THR A 30 -4.33 -3.24 -4.11
N GLN A 31 -5.50 -2.99 -4.66
CA GLN A 31 -5.75 -3.16 -6.09
C GLN A 31 -6.58 -2.01 -6.65
N ALA A 32 -6.42 -1.71 -7.94
CA ALA A 32 -7.21 -0.70 -8.64
C ALA A 32 -7.23 -0.93 -10.15
N ARG A 33 -8.17 -0.28 -10.85
CA ARG A 33 -8.26 -0.34 -12.33
C ARG A 33 -7.32 0.64 -13.04
N SER A 34 -6.66 1.53 -12.30
CA SER A 34 -5.68 2.47 -12.84
C SER A 34 -4.51 2.66 -11.89
N PHE A 35 -3.36 3.04 -12.47
CA PHE A 35 -2.15 3.31 -11.68
C PHE A 35 -2.34 4.47 -10.68
N ASN A 36 -3.03 5.55 -11.09
CA ASN A 36 -3.30 6.70 -10.22
C ASN A 36 -4.17 6.32 -9.02
N GLU A 37 -5.19 5.49 -9.24
CA GLU A 37 -6.03 5.01 -8.14
C GLU A 37 -5.26 4.04 -7.23
N LEU A 38 -4.43 3.17 -7.81
CA LEU A 38 -3.56 2.28 -7.03
C LEU A 38 -2.62 3.09 -6.13
N GLU A 39 -1.96 4.11 -6.68
CA GLU A 39 -1.03 4.97 -5.94
C GLU A 39 -1.72 5.66 -4.76
N ARG A 40 -2.95 6.17 -4.96
CA ARG A 40 -3.75 6.78 -3.88
C ARG A 40 -4.05 5.76 -2.78
N ARG A 41 -4.54 4.57 -3.15
CA ARG A 41 -4.90 3.50 -2.19
C ARG A 41 -3.68 3.01 -1.41
N LEU A 42 -2.53 2.86 -2.07
CA LEU A 42 -1.27 2.49 -1.43
C LEU A 42 -0.86 3.53 -0.37
N LYS A 43 -0.89 4.83 -0.72
CA LYS A 43 -0.56 5.90 0.23
C LYS A 43 -1.48 5.89 1.45
N GLU A 44 -2.78 5.67 1.26
CA GLU A 44 -3.76 5.58 2.35
C GLU A 44 -3.52 4.34 3.23
N ALA A 45 -3.29 3.16 2.62
CA ALA A 45 -3.02 1.93 3.33
C ALA A 45 -1.72 1.98 4.14
N ILE A 46 -0.62 2.46 3.53
CA ILE A 46 0.68 2.68 4.19
C ILE A 46 0.51 3.61 5.40
N LYS A 47 -0.22 4.71 5.23
CA LYS A 47 -0.45 5.66 6.32
C LYS A 47 -1.20 4.99 7.48
N LEU A 48 -2.25 4.22 7.18
CA LEU A 48 -3.01 3.49 8.20
C LEU A 48 -2.16 2.45 8.93
N CYS A 49 -1.31 1.70 8.21
CA CYS A 49 -0.37 0.75 8.82
C CYS A 49 0.59 1.46 9.80
N LEU A 50 1.15 2.60 9.39
CA LEU A 50 2.05 3.37 10.25
C LEU A 50 1.34 4.02 11.45
N GLU A 51 0.03 4.27 11.35
CA GLU A 51 -0.79 4.75 12.46
C GLU A 51 -1.16 3.60 13.42
N THR A 52 -1.41 2.39 12.91
CA THR A 52 -1.76 1.23 13.75
C THR A 52 -0.56 0.71 14.53
N GLU A 53 0.65 0.71 13.97
CA GLU A 53 1.87 0.32 14.71
C GLU A 53 2.19 1.27 15.87
N LYS A 54 1.65 2.50 15.87
CA LYS A 54 1.84 3.48 16.95
C LYS A 54 0.89 3.29 18.13
N LYS A 55 -0.14 2.44 18.02
CA LYS A 55 -0.95 2.04 19.18
C LYS A 55 -0.31 0.79 19.79
N PRO A 56 0.17 0.83 21.05
CA PRO A 56 0.50 -0.41 21.73
C PRO A 56 -0.75 -1.28 21.73
N ALA A 57 -0.61 -2.53 21.28
CA ALA A 57 -1.57 -3.57 21.63
C ALA A 57 -1.69 -3.55 23.17
N GLY A 58 -2.91 -3.31 23.65
CA GLY A 58 -3.19 -3.25 25.08
C GLY A 58 -2.83 -4.52 25.82
#